data_AF-A0AA41L1V0-F1
#
_entry.id   AF-A0AA41L1V0-F1
#
_cell.length_a   1.000
_cell.length_b   1.000
_cell.length_c   1.000
_cell.angle_alpha   90.00
_cell.angle_beta   90.00
_cell.angle_gamma   90.00
#
_symmetry.space_group_name_H-M   'P 1'
#
loop_
_entity.id
_entity.type
_entity.pdbx_description
1 polymer ?
#
loop_
_entity_poly.entity_id
_entity_poly.type
_entity_poly.pdbx_seq_one_letter_code
_entity_poly.pdbx_strand_id
1 'polypeptide(L)'
;MIKRALFLLLLSSAGLASAAQLTDMETRWLTAGSAVLGYAKQELKLPIDITVQPQARPTDVPLALGFQDGRCKLVLSMRGNANAEDVLAGVPAEQQALMIEAMVAHEIGHCWRYAQGVWHVLPAGFEEPSQPALEQAQALRLTRREEGFADLVALAWTQHRHPQQYTAVAAWMRQVRQPASAAGSHGTLAWLRLAPSGAAFNPAQPLFEQAASLWRQGLLRDE
;
A
#
# COMPACT_ATOMS: atom_id res chain seq x y z
N MET A 1 40.71 39.68 28.14
CA MET A 1 40.94 39.06 26.82
C MET A 1 40.43 37.61 26.69
N ILE A 2 39.69 37.06 27.66
CA ILE A 2 39.22 35.66 27.64
C ILE A 2 37.81 35.49 27.02
N LYS A 3 37.02 36.58 26.91
CA LYS A 3 35.63 36.52 26.44
C LYS A 3 35.45 36.43 24.91
N ARG A 4 36.50 36.68 24.11
CA ARG A 4 36.44 36.61 22.64
C ARG A 4 36.82 35.24 22.06
N ALA A 5 37.48 34.38 22.84
CA ALA A 5 37.88 33.05 22.39
C ALA A 5 36.73 32.02 22.44
N LEU A 6 35.70 32.25 23.27
CA LEU A 6 34.61 31.29 23.46
C LEU A 6 33.58 31.29 22.32
N PHE A 7 33.51 32.36 21.53
CA PHE A 7 32.54 32.48 20.43
C PHE A 7 32.96 31.75 19.15
N LEU A 8 34.24 31.43 18.99
CA LEU A 8 34.78 30.73 17.82
C LEU A 8 34.69 29.20 17.94
N LEU A 9 34.44 28.66 19.13
CA LEU A 9 34.33 27.21 19.38
C LEU A 9 32.91 26.65 19.24
N LEU A 10 31.88 27.50 19.09
CA LEU A 10 30.47 27.09 18.95
C LEU A 10 30.00 26.95 17.49
N LEU A 11 30.86 27.27 16.52
CA LEU A 11 30.55 27.20 15.08
C LEU A 11 31.08 25.92 14.39
N SER A 12 31.76 25.03 15.11
CA SER A 12 32.41 23.84 14.55
C SER A 12 31.61 22.54 14.74
N SER A 13 30.44 22.60 15.35
CA SER A 13 29.51 21.48 15.50
C SER A 13 28.31 21.60 14.56
N ALA A 14 28.52 22.14 13.35
CA ALA A 14 27.71 21.78 12.22
C ALA A 14 28.06 20.33 11.86
N GLY A 15 27.51 19.39 12.63
CA GLY A 15 27.54 17.98 12.28
C GLY A 15 27.05 17.88 10.85
N LEU A 16 27.88 17.33 9.97
CA LEU A 16 27.45 16.91 8.65
C LEU A 16 26.29 15.96 8.89
N ALA A 17 25.06 16.46 8.74
CA ALA A 17 23.89 15.63 8.67
C ALA A 17 24.03 14.83 7.37
N SER A 18 24.76 13.72 7.45
CA SER A 18 24.80 12.74 6.40
C SER A 18 23.38 12.23 6.29
N ALA A 19 22.67 12.63 5.24
CA ALA A 19 21.42 12.00 4.89
C ALA A 19 21.71 10.51 4.78
N ALA A 20 21.07 9.70 5.63
CA ALA A 20 21.30 8.26 5.61
C ALA A 20 21.05 7.77 4.19
N GLN A 21 22.09 7.26 3.54
CA GLN A 21 21.99 6.78 2.18
C GLN A 21 20.97 5.63 2.15
N LEU A 22 20.19 5.55 1.07
CA LEU A 22 19.30 4.43 0.86
C LEU A 22 20.13 3.16 0.67
N THR A 23 19.66 2.05 1.22
CA THR A 23 20.24 0.73 0.94
C THR A 23 19.88 0.29 -0.48
N ASP A 24 20.55 -0.74 -1.00
CA ASP A 24 20.23 -1.31 -2.32
C ASP A 24 18.79 -1.86 -2.35
N MET A 25 18.32 -2.43 -1.24
CA MET A 25 16.95 -2.93 -1.11
C MET A 25 15.93 -1.78 -1.16
N GLU A 26 16.14 -0.72 -0.37
CA GLU A 26 15.27 0.47 -0.40
C GLU A 26 15.25 1.11 -1.78
N THR A 27 16.42 1.23 -2.42
CA THR A 27 16.55 1.78 -3.77
C THR A 27 15.79 0.93 -4.78
N ARG A 28 15.92 -0.40 -4.72
CA ARG A 28 15.19 -1.34 -5.59
C ARG A 28 13.67 -1.18 -5.43
N TRP A 29 13.18 -1.15 -4.19
CA TRP A 29 11.75 -1.04 -3.92
C TRP A 29 11.17 0.30 -4.36
N LEU A 30 11.85 1.40 -4.07
CA LEU A 30 11.43 2.74 -4.50
C LEU A 30 11.48 2.89 -6.02
N THR A 31 12.48 2.29 -6.67
CA THR A 31 12.59 2.30 -8.14
C THR A 31 11.44 1.52 -8.77
N ALA A 32 11.15 0.32 -8.27
CA ALA A 32 10.04 -0.51 -8.75
C ALA A 32 8.67 0.18 -8.57
N GLY A 33 8.43 0.84 -7.44
CA GLY A 33 7.20 1.59 -7.19
C GLY A 33 7.11 2.97 -7.86
N SER A 34 8.17 3.43 -8.54
CA SER A 34 8.31 4.84 -8.95
C SER A 34 7.20 5.32 -9.89
N ALA A 35 6.72 4.47 -10.80
CA ALA A 35 5.65 4.83 -11.73
C ALA A 35 4.32 5.11 -11.00
N VAL A 36 3.98 4.27 -10.01
CA VAL A 36 2.79 4.43 -9.16
C VAL A 36 2.92 5.70 -8.32
N LEU A 37 4.08 5.91 -7.69
CA LEU A 37 4.35 7.08 -6.86
C LEU A 37 4.31 8.39 -7.67
N GLY A 38 4.84 8.35 -8.90
CA GLY A 38 4.76 9.44 -9.85
C GLY A 38 3.30 9.77 -10.16
N TYR A 39 2.50 8.79 -10.55
CA TYR A 39 1.06 8.96 -10.78
C TYR A 39 0.34 9.54 -9.55
N ALA A 40 0.59 9.00 -8.36
CA ALA A 40 -0.05 9.44 -7.14
C ALA A 40 0.27 10.90 -6.77
N LYS A 41 1.52 11.32 -6.94
CA LYS A 41 1.95 12.69 -6.62
C LYS A 41 1.63 13.70 -7.72
N GLN A 42 1.80 13.31 -8.97
CA GLN A 42 1.75 14.22 -10.12
C GLN A 42 0.34 14.34 -10.70
N GLU A 43 -0.38 13.24 -10.84
CA GLU A 43 -1.72 13.24 -11.46
C GLU A 43 -2.81 13.40 -10.40
N LEU A 44 -2.75 12.59 -9.34
CA LEU A 44 -3.78 12.60 -8.30
C LEU A 44 -3.58 13.68 -7.22
N LYS A 45 -2.37 14.25 -7.14
CA LYS A 45 -1.96 15.21 -6.10
C LYS A 45 -2.21 14.68 -4.67
N LEU A 46 -2.05 13.38 -4.44
CA LEU A 46 -2.26 12.79 -3.11
C LEU A 46 -1.22 13.29 -2.10
N PRO A 47 -1.61 13.47 -0.81
CA PRO A 47 -0.73 14.00 0.23
C PRO A 47 0.22 12.91 0.79
N ILE A 48 1.10 12.37 -0.06
CA ILE A 48 1.97 11.24 0.28
C ILE A 48 3.36 11.69 0.68
N ASP A 49 3.78 11.28 1.87
CA ASP A 49 5.18 11.27 2.30
C ASP A 49 5.74 9.86 2.23
N ILE A 50 7.01 9.74 1.87
CA ILE A 50 7.72 8.46 1.83
C ILE A 50 8.76 8.51 2.94
N THR A 51 8.73 7.53 3.83
CA THR A 51 9.61 7.43 5.00
C THR A 51 10.31 6.08 4.97
N VAL A 52 11.62 6.07 5.14
CA VAL A 52 12.39 4.85 5.38
C VAL A 52 12.67 4.76 6.87
N GLN A 53 12.24 3.68 7.52
CA GLN A 53 12.52 3.48 8.94
C GLN A 53 14.01 3.12 9.12
N PRO A 54 14.70 3.74 10.10
CA PRO A 54 16.10 3.41 10.38
C PRO A 54 16.26 1.97 10.89
N GLN A 55 15.23 1.44 11.55
CA GLN A 55 15.18 0.08 12.10
C GLN A 55 13.71 -0.37 12.10
N ALA A 56 13.46 -1.59 11.62
CA ALA A 56 12.13 -2.21 11.67
C ALA A 56 11.79 -2.73 13.08
N ARG A 57 10.50 -2.75 13.40
CA ARG A 57 9.94 -3.39 14.61
C ARG A 57 9.66 -4.87 14.32
N PRO A 58 9.50 -5.73 15.35
CA PRO A 58 9.33 -7.17 15.18
C PRO A 58 8.19 -7.63 14.26
N THR A 59 7.17 -6.80 14.06
CA THR A 59 5.97 -7.11 13.25
C THR A 59 5.81 -6.20 12.04
N ASP A 60 6.81 -5.36 11.73
CA ASP A 60 6.71 -4.46 10.59
C ASP A 60 6.80 -5.26 9.28
N VAL A 61 5.83 -5.02 8.40
CA VAL A 61 5.89 -5.45 7.00
C VAL A 61 6.85 -4.54 6.22
N PRO A 62 7.43 -5.03 5.11
CA PRO A 62 8.41 -4.26 4.32
C PRO A 62 7.90 -2.91 3.82
N LEU A 63 6.62 -2.85 3.47
CA LEU A 63 5.95 -1.65 3.00
C LEU A 63 4.59 -1.55 3.68
N ALA A 64 4.27 -0.39 4.24
CA ALA A 64 2.97 -0.12 4.86
C ALA A 64 2.56 1.33 4.62
N LEU A 65 1.26 1.60 4.69
CA LEU A 65 0.73 2.95 4.77
C LEU A 65 0.20 3.28 6.16
N GLY A 66 0.63 4.42 6.69
CA GLY A 66 0.03 5.07 7.86
C GLY A 66 -0.65 6.38 7.49
N PHE A 67 -1.49 6.89 8.40
CA PHE A 67 -2.15 8.17 8.24
C PHE A 67 -1.80 9.09 9.42
N GLN A 68 -1.38 10.31 9.12
CA GLN A 68 -1.03 11.29 10.13
C GLN A 68 -1.26 12.71 9.60
N ASP A 69 -2.02 13.51 10.35
CA ASP A 69 -2.25 14.94 10.07
C ASP A 69 -2.78 15.20 8.64
N GLY A 70 -3.72 14.36 8.18
CA GLY A 70 -4.29 14.45 6.83
C GLY A 70 -3.36 14.00 5.71
N ARG A 71 -2.23 13.38 6.03
CA ARG A 71 -1.24 12.88 5.07
C ARG A 71 -1.10 11.37 5.14
N CYS A 72 -0.79 10.76 4.00
CA CYS A 72 -0.43 9.36 3.91
C CYS A 72 1.08 9.20 4.08
N LYS A 73 1.50 8.31 4.97
CA LYS A 73 2.91 7.97 5.21
C LYS A 73 3.17 6.60 4.62
N LEU A 74 3.82 6.55 3.47
CA LEU A 74 4.33 5.29 2.90
C LEU A 74 5.65 4.94 3.59
N VAL A 75 5.63 3.90 4.41
CA VAL A 75 6.72 3.53 5.30
C VAL A 75 7.42 2.28 4.76
N LEU A 76 8.72 2.39 4.50
CA LEU A 76 9.59 1.27 4.16
C LEU A 76 10.32 0.79 5.42
N SER A 77 10.17 -0.49 5.76
CA SER A 77 10.68 -1.09 6.99
C SER A 77 11.67 -2.22 6.68
N MET A 78 12.72 -1.89 5.91
CA MET A 78 13.66 -2.88 5.38
C MET A 78 14.84 -3.16 6.33
N ARG A 79 15.36 -2.13 7.00
CA ARG A 79 16.58 -2.22 7.81
C ARG A 79 16.36 -3.07 9.05
N GLY A 80 17.13 -4.14 9.16
CA GLY A 80 17.01 -5.09 10.27
C GLY A 80 15.73 -5.92 10.25
N ASN A 81 14.97 -5.90 9.15
CA ASN A 81 13.79 -6.74 8.98
C ASN A 81 14.17 -8.03 8.26
N ALA A 82 14.19 -9.14 9.00
CA ALA A 82 14.50 -10.45 8.43
C ALA A 82 13.46 -10.92 7.40
N ASN A 83 12.24 -10.38 7.47
CA ASN A 83 11.09 -10.80 6.66
C ASN A 83 10.80 -9.82 5.51
N ALA A 84 11.67 -8.84 5.25
CA ALA A 84 11.42 -7.77 4.28
C ALA A 84 11.13 -8.27 2.85
N GLU A 85 11.62 -9.47 2.51
CA GLU A 85 11.50 -10.03 1.16
C GLU A 85 10.63 -11.29 1.13
N ASP A 86 10.03 -11.69 2.26
CA ASP A 86 9.25 -12.94 2.36
C ASP A 86 8.04 -12.95 1.42
N VAL A 87 7.44 -11.78 1.19
CA VAL A 87 6.31 -11.62 0.24
C VAL A 87 6.70 -11.91 -1.22
N LEU A 88 8.00 -11.82 -1.52
CA LEU A 88 8.59 -12.11 -2.83
C LEU A 88 9.22 -13.52 -2.86
N ALA A 89 9.10 -14.32 -1.80
CA ALA A 89 9.63 -15.67 -1.77
C ALA A 89 9.05 -16.52 -2.91
N GLY A 90 9.93 -17.11 -3.73
CA GLY A 90 9.55 -17.90 -4.90
C GLY A 90 9.18 -17.08 -6.14
N VAL A 91 9.21 -15.74 -6.08
CA VAL A 91 9.03 -14.88 -7.25
C VAL A 91 10.36 -14.78 -8.02
N PRO A 92 10.39 -15.11 -9.33
CA PRO A 92 11.59 -14.95 -10.17
C PRO A 92 12.09 -13.50 -10.14
N ALA A 93 13.41 -13.31 -10.13
CA ALA A 93 14.04 -11.99 -9.95
C ALA A 93 13.54 -10.96 -10.99
N GLU A 94 13.31 -11.40 -12.23
CA GLU A 94 12.80 -10.57 -13.32
C GLU A 94 11.34 -10.13 -13.14
N GLN A 95 10.58 -10.77 -12.25
CA GLN A 95 9.20 -10.43 -11.92
C GLN A 95 9.07 -9.61 -10.63
N GLN A 96 10.07 -9.65 -9.73
CA GLN A 96 9.97 -9.00 -8.40
C GLN A 96 9.62 -7.51 -8.47
N ALA A 97 10.18 -6.77 -9.43
CA ALA A 97 9.86 -5.35 -9.60
C ALA A 97 8.37 -5.11 -9.85
N LEU A 98 7.72 -5.99 -10.60
CA LEU A 98 6.30 -5.88 -10.90
C LEU A 98 5.43 -6.17 -9.66
N MET A 99 5.83 -7.13 -8.82
CA MET A 99 5.13 -7.44 -7.57
C MET A 99 5.26 -6.28 -6.57
N ILE A 100 6.46 -5.68 -6.47
CA ILE A 100 6.68 -4.48 -5.66
C ILE A 100 5.82 -3.31 -6.19
N GLU A 101 5.76 -3.11 -7.51
CA GLU A 101 4.92 -2.08 -8.12
C GLU A 101 3.44 -2.29 -7.75
N ALA A 102 2.95 -3.54 -7.79
CA ALA A 102 1.60 -3.88 -7.38
C ALA A 102 1.34 -3.61 -5.88
N MET A 103 2.30 -3.90 -5.00
CA MET A 103 2.20 -3.54 -3.57
C MET A 103 2.12 -2.04 -3.37
N VAL A 104 2.92 -1.26 -4.10
CA VAL A 104 2.86 0.21 -4.01
C VAL A 104 1.50 0.70 -4.51
N ALA A 105 0.95 0.13 -5.58
CA ALA A 105 -0.39 0.46 -6.06
C ALA A 105 -1.49 0.13 -5.04
N HIS A 106 -1.35 -0.99 -4.31
CA HIS A 106 -2.21 -1.33 -3.18
C HIS A 106 -2.17 -0.23 -2.10
N GLU A 107 -0.99 0.17 -1.63
CA GLU A 107 -0.86 1.24 -0.63
C GLU A 107 -1.42 2.58 -1.13
N ILE A 108 -1.28 2.89 -2.42
CA ILE A 108 -1.90 4.09 -3.01
C ILE A 108 -3.43 4.00 -3.03
N GLY A 109 -4.00 2.80 -3.17
CA GLY A 109 -5.43 2.56 -2.99
C GLY A 109 -5.94 3.02 -1.63
N HIS A 110 -5.23 2.67 -0.56
CA HIS A 110 -5.53 3.13 0.80
C HIS A 110 -5.41 4.66 0.92
N CYS A 111 -4.31 5.23 0.41
CA CYS A 111 -4.11 6.67 0.48
C CYS A 111 -5.20 7.45 -0.26
N TRP A 112 -5.62 6.97 -1.42
CA TRP A 112 -6.67 7.60 -2.20
C TRP A 112 -7.99 7.65 -1.40
N ARG A 113 -8.44 6.53 -0.82
CA ARG A 113 -9.67 6.51 0.00
C ARG A 113 -9.58 7.43 1.21
N TYR A 114 -8.44 7.45 1.89
CA TYR A 114 -8.20 8.36 3.01
C TYR A 114 -8.26 9.84 2.57
N ALA A 115 -7.59 10.21 1.48
CA ALA A 115 -7.58 11.57 0.95
C ALA A 115 -8.95 12.05 0.46
N GLN A 116 -9.81 11.12 0.00
CA GLN A 116 -11.19 11.41 -0.34
C GLN A 116 -12.12 11.52 0.89
N GLY A 117 -11.62 11.26 2.10
CA GLY A 117 -12.43 11.26 3.32
C GLY A 117 -13.39 10.06 3.41
N VAL A 118 -13.14 8.99 2.65
CA VAL A 118 -14.01 7.80 2.61
C VAL A 118 -13.37 6.55 3.23
N TRP A 119 -12.37 6.73 4.09
CA TRP A 119 -11.76 5.63 4.84
C TRP A 119 -12.78 4.95 5.76
N HIS A 120 -12.94 3.62 5.62
CA HIS A 120 -13.98 2.81 6.27
C HIS A 120 -15.43 3.19 5.94
N VAL A 121 -15.65 4.05 4.93
CA VAL A 121 -16.99 4.47 4.49
C VAL A 121 -17.49 3.53 3.40
N LEU A 122 -18.73 3.05 3.57
CA LEU A 122 -19.44 2.27 2.56
C LEU A 122 -20.10 3.17 1.49
N PRO A 123 -20.27 2.70 0.25
CA PRO A 123 -21.02 3.42 -0.78
C PRO A 123 -22.47 3.63 -0.36
N ALA A 124 -23.11 4.68 -0.88
CA ALA A 124 -24.54 4.90 -0.68
C ALA A 124 -25.37 3.66 -1.06
N GLY A 125 -26.33 3.29 -0.20
CA GLY A 125 -27.16 2.09 -0.35
C GLY A 125 -26.58 0.83 0.31
N PHE A 126 -25.37 0.87 0.85
CA PHE A 126 -24.86 -0.14 1.76
C PHE A 126 -24.96 0.40 3.19
N GLU A 127 -25.65 -0.34 4.06
CA GLU A 127 -25.76 -0.03 5.49
C GLU A 127 -24.99 -1.08 6.28
N GLU A 128 -24.31 -0.68 7.35
CA GLU A 128 -23.87 -1.66 8.33
C GLU A 128 -25.08 -2.13 9.14
N PRO A 129 -25.35 -3.44 9.21
CA PRO A 129 -26.33 -3.95 10.15
C PRO A 129 -25.94 -3.48 11.56
N SER A 130 -26.84 -2.76 12.23
CA SER A 130 -26.65 -2.34 13.62
C SER A 130 -26.77 -3.55 14.53
N GLN A 131 -25.74 -4.38 14.56
CA GLN A 131 -25.60 -5.46 15.53
C GLN A 131 -24.50 -5.08 16.50
N PRO A 132 -24.61 -5.44 17.80
CA PRO A 132 -23.50 -5.37 18.73
C PRO A 132 -22.49 -6.47 18.33
N ALA A 133 -21.83 -6.27 17.19
CA ALA A 133 -20.62 -6.99 16.88
C ALA A 133 -19.60 -6.59 17.96
N LEU A 134 -18.90 -7.58 18.52
CA LEU A 134 -17.69 -7.30 19.29
C LEU A 134 -16.85 -6.33 18.45
N GLU A 135 -16.48 -5.17 18.98
CA GLU A 135 -15.84 -4.06 18.24
C GLU A 135 -14.68 -4.55 17.35
N GLN A 136 -13.97 -5.59 17.82
CA GLN A 136 -12.90 -6.26 17.09
C GLN A 136 -13.36 -6.93 15.78
N ALA A 137 -14.52 -7.59 15.74
CA ALA A 137 -15.07 -8.20 14.54
C ALA A 137 -15.50 -7.13 13.52
N GLN A 138 -16.06 -6.01 13.98
CA GLN A 138 -16.38 -4.88 13.11
C GLN A 138 -15.10 -4.27 12.52
N ALA A 139 -14.08 -4.02 13.34
CA ALA A 139 -12.79 -3.51 12.89
C ALA A 139 -12.15 -4.44 11.86
N LEU A 140 -12.17 -5.76 12.07
CA LEU A 140 -11.65 -6.74 11.10
C LEU A 140 -12.40 -6.69 9.76
N ARG A 141 -13.73 -6.57 9.78
CA ARG A 141 -14.52 -6.44 8.54
C ARG A 141 -14.20 -5.14 7.81
N LEU A 142 -14.16 -4.02 8.52
CA LEU A 142 -13.83 -2.71 7.93
C LEU A 142 -12.44 -2.72 7.30
N THR A 143 -11.44 -3.27 8.00
CA THR A 143 -10.10 -3.45 7.44
C THR A 143 -10.11 -4.36 6.23
N ARG A 144 -10.80 -5.51 6.28
CA ARG A 144 -10.89 -6.43 5.14
C ARG A 144 -11.48 -5.78 3.89
N ARG A 145 -12.48 -4.91 4.06
CA ARG A 145 -13.07 -4.15 2.96
C ARG A 145 -12.08 -3.15 2.37
N GLU A 146 -11.30 -2.45 3.20
CA GLU A 146 -10.24 -1.55 2.73
C GLU A 146 -9.16 -2.30 1.96
N GLU A 147 -8.72 -3.45 2.47
CA GLU A 147 -7.74 -4.34 1.81
C GLU A 147 -8.29 -4.86 0.47
N GLY A 148 -9.56 -5.24 0.41
CA GLY A 148 -10.21 -5.69 -0.81
C GLY A 148 -10.26 -4.60 -1.90
N PHE A 149 -10.49 -3.34 -1.50
CA PHE A 149 -10.40 -2.21 -2.43
C PHE A 149 -8.97 -2.01 -2.93
N ALA A 150 -8.00 -1.97 -2.01
CA ALA A 150 -6.59 -1.75 -2.34
C ALA A 150 -6.03 -2.87 -3.25
N ASP A 151 -6.42 -4.12 -3.02
CA ASP A 151 -6.08 -5.24 -3.91
C ASP A 151 -6.64 -5.05 -5.33
N LEU A 152 -7.87 -4.56 -5.45
CA LEU A 152 -8.47 -4.25 -6.76
C LEU A 152 -7.81 -3.05 -7.44
N VAL A 153 -7.33 -2.06 -6.70
CA VAL A 153 -6.53 -0.95 -7.23
C VAL A 153 -5.22 -1.45 -7.82
N ALA A 154 -4.52 -2.36 -7.13
CA ALA A 154 -3.29 -2.97 -7.65
C ALA A 154 -3.52 -3.74 -8.96
N LEU A 155 -4.61 -4.49 -9.06
CA LEU A 155 -5.00 -5.20 -10.28
C LEU A 155 -5.43 -4.26 -11.41
N ALA A 156 -6.19 -3.20 -11.10
CA ALA A 156 -6.58 -2.18 -12.09
C ALA A 156 -5.35 -1.44 -12.65
N TRP A 157 -4.40 -1.08 -11.77
CA TRP A 157 -3.12 -0.50 -12.16
C TRP A 157 -2.33 -1.42 -13.06
N THR A 158 -2.20 -2.69 -12.67
CA THR A 158 -1.49 -3.70 -13.46
C THR A 158 -2.14 -3.88 -14.82
N GLN A 159 -3.47 -3.96 -14.89
CA GLN A 159 -4.17 -4.06 -16.17
C GLN A 159 -3.93 -2.84 -17.07
N HIS A 160 -3.86 -1.64 -16.48
CA HIS A 160 -3.64 -0.42 -17.23
C HIS A 160 -2.20 -0.29 -17.75
N ARG A 161 -1.19 -0.66 -16.96
CA ARG A 161 0.23 -0.46 -17.29
C ARG A 161 0.92 -1.68 -17.89
N HIS A 162 0.53 -2.87 -17.46
CA HIS A 162 1.18 -4.14 -17.76
C HIS A 162 0.15 -5.24 -18.08
N PRO A 163 -0.78 -5.03 -19.05
CA PRO A 163 -1.87 -5.98 -19.30
C PRO A 163 -1.39 -7.40 -19.63
N GLN A 164 -0.22 -7.54 -20.25
CA GLN A 164 0.37 -8.85 -20.55
C GLN A 164 0.82 -9.61 -19.28
N GLN A 165 1.08 -8.88 -18.20
CA GLN A 165 1.55 -9.45 -16.93
C GLN A 165 0.44 -9.61 -15.89
N TYR A 166 -0.78 -9.18 -16.21
CA TYR A 166 -1.93 -9.24 -15.31
C TYR A 166 -2.09 -10.61 -14.65
N THR A 167 -2.03 -11.68 -15.44
CA THR A 167 -2.23 -13.04 -14.94
C THR A 167 -1.20 -13.43 -13.89
N ALA A 168 0.06 -13.04 -14.08
CA ALA A 168 1.14 -13.34 -13.14
C ALA A 168 0.93 -12.60 -11.80
N VAL A 169 0.64 -11.29 -11.86
CA VAL A 169 0.37 -10.50 -10.65
C VAL A 169 -0.88 -11.00 -9.92
N ALA A 170 -1.97 -11.26 -10.65
CA ALA A 170 -3.21 -11.75 -10.04
C ALA A 170 -3.03 -13.14 -9.41
N ALA A 171 -2.21 -14.01 -10.00
CA ALA A 171 -1.89 -15.31 -9.40
C ALA A 171 -1.06 -15.14 -8.11
N TRP A 172 -0.03 -14.31 -8.14
CA TRP A 172 0.80 -14.02 -6.98
C TRP A 172 0.00 -13.38 -5.84
N MET A 173 -0.84 -12.37 -6.12
CA MET A 173 -1.70 -11.75 -5.10
C MET A 173 -2.63 -12.78 -4.44
N ARG A 174 -3.24 -13.68 -5.22
CA ARG A 174 -4.05 -14.78 -4.65
C ARG A 174 -3.23 -15.70 -3.77
N GLN A 175 -1.98 -16.01 -4.13
CA GLN A 175 -1.08 -16.82 -3.31
C GLN A 175 -0.73 -16.11 -1.99
N VAL A 176 -0.40 -14.81 -2.03
CA VAL A 176 -0.11 -14.01 -0.83
C VAL A 176 -1.32 -13.93 0.11
N ARG A 177 -2.54 -13.87 -0.43
CA ARG A 177 -3.78 -13.80 0.37
C ARG A 177 -4.33 -15.15 0.81
N GLN A 178 -3.86 -16.28 0.26
CA GLN A 178 -4.36 -17.62 0.60
C GLN A 178 -4.19 -18.03 2.06
N PRO A 179 -3.05 -17.76 2.73
CA PRO A 179 -2.87 -18.11 4.15
C PRO A 179 -3.79 -17.34 5.10
N ALA A 180 -4.35 -16.21 4.66
CA ALA A 180 -5.25 -15.42 5.48
C ALA A 180 -6.59 -16.15 5.68
N SER A 181 -7.07 -16.18 6.92
CA SER A 181 -8.45 -16.59 7.18
C SER A 181 -9.41 -15.72 6.37
N ALA A 182 -10.48 -16.32 5.84
CA ALA A 182 -11.53 -15.56 5.16
C ALA A 182 -12.15 -14.48 6.06
N ALA A 183 -12.16 -14.70 7.38
CA ALA A 183 -12.61 -13.72 8.36
C ALA A 183 -11.51 -12.75 8.84
N GLY A 184 -10.26 -12.97 8.45
CA GLY A 184 -9.11 -12.13 8.81
C GLY A 184 -9.06 -10.82 8.01
N SER A 185 -8.23 -9.89 8.48
CA SER A 185 -8.05 -8.57 7.85
C SER A 185 -7.61 -8.65 6.38
N HIS A 186 -6.81 -9.65 6.01
CA HIS A 186 -6.34 -9.84 4.63
C HIS A 186 -7.11 -10.92 3.87
N GLY A 187 -8.31 -11.31 4.33
CA GLY A 187 -9.16 -12.33 3.71
C GLY A 187 -9.84 -11.87 2.40
N THR A 188 -9.10 -11.33 1.44
CA THR A 188 -9.63 -10.58 0.28
C THR A 188 -9.92 -11.45 -0.95
N LEU A 189 -9.80 -12.78 -0.85
CA LEU A 189 -9.99 -13.70 -1.98
C LEU A 189 -11.37 -13.54 -2.67
N ALA A 190 -12.40 -13.10 -1.94
CA ALA A 190 -13.72 -12.82 -2.52
C ALA A 190 -13.65 -11.72 -3.59
N TRP A 191 -12.90 -10.63 -3.34
CA TRP A 191 -12.68 -9.56 -4.31
C TRP A 191 -11.75 -9.99 -5.45
N LEU A 192 -10.65 -10.68 -5.14
CA LEU A 192 -9.72 -11.15 -6.18
C LEU A 192 -10.39 -12.11 -7.18
N ARG A 193 -11.42 -12.87 -6.77
CA ARG A 193 -12.22 -13.73 -7.66
C ARG A 193 -13.13 -12.95 -8.62
N LEU A 194 -13.46 -11.69 -8.33
CA LEU A 194 -14.24 -10.82 -9.22
C LEU A 194 -13.40 -10.30 -10.40
N ALA A 195 -12.07 -10.38 -10.28
CA ALA A 195 -11.13 -9.94 -11.30
C ALA A 195 -10.27 -11.12 -11.82
N PRO A 196 -10.89 -12.19 -12.39
CA PRO A 196 -10.14 -13.36 -12.85
C PRO A 196 -9.21 -13.05 -14.03
N SER A 197 -9.53 -11.99 -14.79
CA SER A 197 -8.72 -11.45 -15.88
C SER A 197 -8.84 -9.92 -15.93
N GLY A 198 -7.94 -9.27 -16.65
CA GLY A 198 -7.95 -7.83 -16.88
C GLY A 198 -9.23 -7.28 -17.50
N ALA A 199 -10.01 -8.11 -18.20
CA ALA A 199 -11.29 -7.72 -18.79
C ALA A 199 -12.36 -7.33 -17.76
N ALA A 200 -12.16 -7.64 -16.48
CA ALA A 200 -13.03 -7.18 -15.40
C ALA A 200 -12.97 -5.65 -15.17
N PHE A 201 -11.92 -5.00 -15.66
CA PHE A 201 -11.67 -3.57 -15.48
C PHE A 201 -12.05 -2.81 -16.75
N ASN A 202 -13.01 -1.88 -16.64
CA ASN A 202 -13.48 -1.09 -17.77
C ASN A 202 -12.50 0.06 -18.08
N PRO A 203 -11.76 0.02 -19.21
CA PRO A 203 -10.75 1.04 -19.52
C PRO A 203 -11.34 2.43 -19.78
N ALA A 204 -12.65 2.55 -19.99
CA ALA A 204 -13.32 3.84 -20.14
C ALA A 204 -13.54 4.59 -18.81
N GLN A 205 -13.34 3.93 -17.66
CA GLN A 205 -13.48 4.53 -16.34
C GLN A 205 -12.12 4.96 -15.75
N PRO A 206 -12.08 5.96 -14.87
CA PRO A 206 -10.89 6.25 -14.07
C PRO A 206 -10.44 5.04 -13.24
N LEU A 207 -9.14 4.88 -13.01
CA LEU A 207 -8.56 3.70 -12.37
C LEU A 207 -9.24 3.29 -11.06
N PHE A 208 -9.48 4.24 -10.15
CA PHE A 208 -10.12 3.96 -8.86
C PHE A 208 -11.61 3.64 -8.99
N GLU A 209 -12.28 4.14 -10.03
CA GLU A 209 -13.68 3.80 -10.32
C GLU A 209 -13.82 2.37 -10.85
N GLN A 210 -12.85 1.90 -11.63
CA GLN A 210 -12.77 0.51 -12.06
C GLN A 210 -12.69 -0.43 -10.84
N ALA A 211 -11.80 -0.11 -9.89
CA ALA A 211 -11.68 -0.84 -8.63
C ALA A 211 -12.93 -0.73 -7.76
N ALA A 212 -13.51 0.47 -7.62
CA ALA A 212 -14.72 0.71 -6.83
C ALA A 212 -15.94 -0.07 -7.36
N SER A 213 -16.04 -0.25 -8.68
CA SER A 213 -17.10 -1.05 -9.30
C SER A 213 -17.06 -2.52 -8.86
N LEU A 214 -15.88 -3.15 -8.91
CA LEU A 214 -15.70 -4.53 -8.44
C LEU A 214 -15.77 -4.63 -6.91
N TRP A 215 -15.28 -3.62 -6.20
CA TRP A 215 -15.32 -3.57 -4.76
C TRP A 215 -16.77 -3.63 -4.23
N ARG A 216 -17.67 -2.83 -4.83
CA ARG A 216 -19.11 -2.86 -4.54
C ARG A 216 -19.75 -4.21 -4.75
N GLN A 217 -19.38 -4.91 -5.82
CA GLN A 217 -19.87 -6.26 -6.07
C GLN A 217 -19.39 -7.26 -5.00
N GLY A 218 -18.17 -7.08 -4.49
CA GLY A 218 -17.64 -7.91 -3.40
C GLY A 218 -18.33 -7.65 -2.07
N LEU A 219 -18.75 -6.42 -1.78
CA LEU A 219 -19.53 -6.11 -0.57
C LEU A 219 -20.83 -6.92 -0.48
N LEU A 220 -21.49 -7.19 -1.62
CA LEU A 220 -22.69 -8.03 -1.70
C LEU A 220 -22.44 -9.52 -1.40
N ARG A 221 -21.18 -9.94 -1.33
CA ARG A 221 -20.75 -11.33 -1.08
C ARG A 221 -19.95 -11.48 0.21
N ASP A 222 -19.72 -10.37 0.92
CA ASP A 222 -18.94 -10.26 2.15
C ASP A 222 -19.83 -10.26 3.42
N GLU A 223 -21.14 -10.48 3.23
CA GLU A 223 -22.15 -10.69 4.29
C GLU A 223 -22.11 -12.11 4.85
#